data_AF-A0A241V2D0-F1
#
_entry.id   AF-A0A241V2D0-F1
#
_cell.length_a   1.000
_cell.length_b   1.000
_cell.length_c   1.000
_cell.angle_alpha   90.00
_cell.angle_beta   90.00
_cell.angle_gamma   90.00
#
_symmetry.space_group_name_H-M   'P 1'
#
loop_
_entity.id
_entity.type
_entity.pdbx_description
1 polymer ?
#
loop_
_entity_poly.entity_id
_entity_poly.type
_entity_poly.pdbx_seq_one_letter_code
_entity_poly.pdbx_strand_id
1 'polypeptide(L)'
;MSIQELIAPLGHTIIALSAPPADLAETTAWITHLNSVSDPINQKPAILVIPFSDIETAETYAAQAAVETSYRVVCVCYHGAIGQEAELAAAMAAALADSSDPALPFNGVNLGGITAVEDQYKLTFERVEAALRNGVCMIQTGVDGNPEIVRAVSTYRINPDSGDEDDLMLDINGALTIDYTRKVMRTAASKERRRKNTATSRRNLRTIFMTEALKLEKAEILENVTATADQLTVTQDDTDKSRANATIPAYWVRGMHVIATTLNVY
;
A
#
# COMPACT_ATOMS: atom_id res chain seq x y z
N MET A 1 -4.95 27.70 -4.14
CA MET A 1 -4.46 26.42 -4.69
C MET A 1 -4.03 25.59 -3.50
N SER A 2 -4.63 24.42 -3.31
CA SER A 2 -4.26 23.53 -2.21
C SER A 2 -2.89 22.90 -2.44
N ILE A 3 -2.27 22.35 -1.40
CA ILE A 3 -0.99 21.64 -1.55
C ILE A 3 -1.15 20.43 -2.49
N GLN A 4 -2.30 19.76 -2.45
CA GLN A 4 -2.64 18.63 -3.32
C GLN A 4 -2.63 19.03 -4.80
N GLU A 5 -3.23 20.18 -5.13
CA GLU A 5 -3.23 20.73 -6.49
C GLU A 5 -1.82 21.08 -6.97
N LEU A 6 -0.96 21.58 -6.06
CA LEU A 6 0.42 21.94 -6.37
C LEU A 6 1.30 20.72 -6.65
N ILE A 7 1.14 19.63 -5.89
CA ILE A 7 1.99 18.44 -6.01
C ILE A 7 1.50 17.46 -7.10
N ALA A 8 0.20 17.43 -7.39
CA ALA A 8 -0.40 16.57 -8.43
C ALA A 8 0.37 16.56 -9.78
N PRO A 9 0.79 17.71 -10.36
CA PRO A 9 1.55 17.71 -11.61
C PRO A 9 2.98 17.21 -11.47
N LEU A 10 3.60 17.29 -10.28
CA LEU A 10 5.00 16.92 -10.04
C LEU A 10 5.22 15.40 -10.12
N GLY A 11 4.21 14.64 -9.72
CA GLY A 11 4.29 13.19 -9.62
C GLY A 11 5.02 12.76 -8.35
N HIS A 12 4.34 11.96 -7.55
CA HIS A 12 4.81 11.47 -6.25
C HIS A 12 4.24 10.06 -6.04
N THR A 13 5.01 9.22 -5.35
CA THR A 13 4.60 7.84 -5.02
C THR A 13 4.37 7.67 -3.52
N ILE A 14 5.01 8.49 -2.69
CA ILE A 14 4.85 8.50 -1.25
C ILE A 14 4.80 9.96 -0.78
N ILE A 15 3.85 10.27 0.10
CA ILE A 15 3.70 11.57 0.74
C ILE A 15 3.83 11.33 2.24
N ALA A 16 4.79 11.97 2.89
CA ALA A 16 4.92 11.97 4.34
C ALA A 16 4.38 13.29 4.90
N LEU A 17 3.43 13.22 5.83
CA LEU A 17 2.95 14.39 6.57
C LEU A 17 3.80 14.59 7.82
N SER A 18 4.06 15.84 8.19
CA SER A 18 4.77 16.15 9.44
C SER A 18 3.90 15.97 10.69
N ALA A 19 2.58 15.89 10.51
CA ALA A 19 1.59 15.71 11.57
C ALA A 19 0.28 15.15 10.97
N PRO A 20 -0.62 14.58 11.79
CA PRO A 20 -1.98 14.25 11.36
C PRO A 20 -2.72 15.48 10.83
N PRO A 21 -3.58 15.33 9.79
CA PRO A 21 -4.46 16.41 9.35
C PRO A 21 -5.31 16.95 10.52
N ALA A 22 -5.50 18.27 10.55
CA ALA A 22 -6.09 18.94 11.72
C ALA A 22 -7.59 18.63 11.91
N ASP A 23 -8.28 18.32 10.81
CA ASP A 23 -9.71 18.02 10.82
C ASP A 23 -10.11 17.02 9.71
N LEU A 24 -11.40 16.70 9.69
CA LEU A 24 -11.99 15.79 8.72
C LEU A 24 -11.96 16.36 7.29
N ALA A 25 -12.00 17.68 7.12
CA ALA A 25 -11.97 18.31 5.80
C ALA A 25 -10.59 18.14 5.15
N GLU A 26 -9.52 18.37 5.91
CA GLU A 26 -8.15 18.10 5.45
C GLU A 26 -7.90 16.61 5.19
N THR A 27 -8.40 15.74 6.08
CA THR A 27 -8.33 14.27 5.87
C THR A 27 -9.02 13.88 4.56
N THR A 28 -10.24 14.37 4.34
CA THR A 28 -11.00 14.09 3.11
C THR A 28 -10.30 14.63 1.86
N ALA A 29 -9.65 15.78 1.96
CA ALA A 29 -8.87 16.35 0.84
C ALA A 29 -7.69 15.45 0.45
N TRP A 30 -6.99 14.87 1.44
CA TRP A 30 -5.93 13.89 1.18
C TRP A 30 -6.45 12.60 0.56
N ILE A 31 -7.54 12.02 1.09
CA ILE A 31 -8.15 10.80 0.53
C ILE A 31 -8.62 11.04 -0.91
N THR A 32 -9.28 12.18 -1.17
CA THR A 32 -9.73 12.57 -2.51
C THR A 32 -8.55 12.69 -3.48
N HIS A 33 -7.46 13.32 -3.04
CA HIS A 33 -6.24 13.42 -3.83
C HIS A 33 -5.66 12.05 -4.17
N LEU A 34 -5.50 11.16 -3.18
CA LEU A 34 -5.00 9.80 -3.39
C LEU A 34 -5.85 9.04 -4.40
N ASN A 35 -7.18 9.09 -4.26
CA ASN A 35 -8.11 8.44 -5.18
C ASN A 35 -8.00 9.00 -6.60
N SER A 36 -7.90 10.33 -6.73
CA SER A 36 -7.79 10.99 -8.03
C SER A 36 -6.49 10.64 -8.76
N VAL A 37 -5.33 10.75 -8.10
CA VAL A 37 -4.05 10.47 -8.77
C VAL A 37 -3.87 8.98 -9.09
N SER A 38 -4.49 8.10 -8.30
CA SER A 38 -4.40 6.65 -8.44
C SER A 38 -5.44 6.04 -9.38
N ASP A 39 -6.37 6.83 -9.91
CA ASP A 39 -7.47 6.34 -10.72
C ASP A 39 -7.00 5.64 -12.02
N PRO A 40 -7.89 4.90 -12.71
CA PRO A 40 -7.53 4.19 -13.94
C PRO A 40 -7.04 5.08 -15.10
N ILE A 41 -7.27 6.40 -15.04
CA ILE A 41 -6.89 7.36 -16.08
C ILE A 41 -5.53 7.98 -15.76
N ASN A 42 -5.36 8.52 -14.56
CA ASN A 42 -4.15 9.20 -14.08
C ASN A 42 -3.02 8.22 -13.82
N GLN A 43 -3.31 7.06 -13.22
CA GLN A 43 -2.34 5.97 -13.01
C GLN A 43 -1.02 6.43 -12.34
N LYS A 44 -1.10 7.37 -11.41
CA LYS A 44 0.01 7.88 -10.60
C LYS A 44 -0.27 7.57 -9.13
N PRO A 45 -0.23 6.27 -8.76
CA PRO A 45 -0.59 5.88 -7.41
C PRO A 45 0.35 6.49 -6.38
N ALA A 46 -0.22 6.80 -5.21
CA ALA A 46 0.51 7.31 -4.08
C ALA A 46 0.09 6.63 -2.78
N ILE A 47 1.02 6.57 -1.82
CA ILE A 47 0.80 6.20 -0.43
C ILE A 47 0.97 7.45 0.43
N LEU A 48 0.10 7.63 1.43
CA LEU A 48 0.18 8.69 2.42
C LEU A 48 0.62 8.10 3.76
N VAL A 49 1.70 8.63 4.31
CA VAL A 49 2.20 8.28 5.63
C VAL A 49 1.85 9.39 6.62
N ILE A 50 1.14 9.02 7.68
CA ILE A 50 0.65 9.93 8.71
C ILE A 50 1.20 9.47 10.06
N PRO A 51 1.97 10.32 10.76
CA PRO A 51 2.63 9.92 12.00
C PRO A 51 1.77 10.15 13.25
N PHE A 52 1.93 9.26 14.23
CA PHE A 52 1.30 9.36 15.54
C PHE A 52 2.29 8.94 16.64
N SER A 53 2.37 9.75 17.70
CA SER A 53 3.11 9.42 18.93
C SER A 53 2.19 8.88 20.03
N ASP A 54 0.88 8.92 19.83
CA ASP A 54 -0.13 8.37 20.73
C ASP A 54 -1.00 7.33 20.00
N ILE A 55 -1.15 6.17 20.63
CA ILE A 55 -1.83 5.01 20.03
C ILE A 55 -3.34 5.21 19.97
N GLU A 56 -3.95 5.84 20.97
CA GLU A 56 -5.40 6.07 21.01
C GLU A 56 -5.82 7.08 19.93
N THR A 57 -4.99 8.11 19.75
CA THR A 57 -5.16 9.09 18.67
C THR A 57 -5.00 8.44 17.29
N ALA A 58 -4.02 7.55 17.13
CA ALA A 58 -3.82 6.81 15.87
C ALA A 58 -5.02 5.94 15.52
N GLU A 59 -5.55 5.18 16.50
CA GLU A 59 -6.72 4.32 16.29
C GLU A 59 -7.98 5.13 15.99
N THR A 60 -8.19 6.24 16.70
CA THR A 60 -9.31 7.16 16.45
C THR A 60 -9.25 7.72 15.03
N TYR A 61 -8.05 8.07 14.55
CA TYR A 61 -7.87 8.54 13.19
C TYR A 61 -8.11 7.44 12.15
N ALA A 62 -7.55 6.25 12.37
CA ALA A 62 -7.69 5.11 11.48
C ALA A 62 -9.14 4.58 11.38
N ALA A 63 -9.99 4.88 12.38
CA ALA A 63 -11.41 4.53 12.41
C ALA A 63 -12.33 5.57 11.72
N GLN A 64 -11.79 6.65 11.15
CA GLN A 64 -12.60 7.56 10.35
C GLN A 64 -13.09 6.86 9.08
N ALA A 65 -14.37 7.03 8.71
CA ALA A 65 -14.99 6.34 7.57
C ALA A 65 -14.24 6.51 6.23
N ALA A 66 -13.63 7.68 6.00
CA ALA A 66 -12.84 7.94 4.79
C ALA A 66 -11.45 7.27 4.80
N VAL A 67 -11.01 6.79 5.96
CA VAL A 67 -9.66 6.26 6.22
C VAL A 67 -9.69 4.74 6.35
N GLU A 68 -10.66 4.17 7.07
CA GLU A 68 -10.77 2.72 7.33
C GLU A 68 -11.01 1.86 6.08
N THR A 69 -11.38 2.50 4.97
CA THR A 69 -11.57 1.87 3.65
C THR A 69 -10.37 2.07 2.71
N SER A 70 -9.32 2.76 3.17
CA SER A 70 -8.19 3.15 2.32
C SER A 70 -7.00 2.23 2.50
N TYR A 71 -6.59 1.55 1.43
CA TYR A 71 -5.32 0.81 1.39
C TYR A 71 -4.11 1.69 1.05
N ARG A 72 -4.31 3.00 0.95
CA ARG A 72 -3.28 3.98 0.55
C ARG A 72 -2.81 4.87 1.70
N VAL A 73 -3.37 4.71 2.89
CA VAL A 73 -2.96 5.45 4.08
C VAL A 73 -2.27 4.50 5.04
N VAL A 74 -1.13 4.95 5.56
CA VAL A 74 -0.37 4.29 6.62
C VAL A 74 -0.39 5.23 7.83
N CYS A 75 -1.15 4.86 8.85
CA CYS A 75 -1.09 5.52 10.15
C CYS A 75 0.07 4.92 10.94
N VAL A 76 1.26 5.49 10.80
CA VAL A 76 2.47 4.99 11.48
C VAL A 76 2.46 5.49 12.92
N CYS A 77 2.56 4.59 13.89
CA CYS A 77 2.54 4.92 15.31
C CYS A 77 3.75 4.37 16.05
N TYR A 78 4.49 5.26 16.70
CA TYR A 78 5.49 4.90 17.69
C TYR A 78 5.12 5.55 19.02
N HIS A 79 4.46 4.78 19.89
CA HIS A 79 3.89 5.33 21.12
C HIS A 79 4.98 5.92 22.03
N GLY A 80 4.81 7.18 22.44
CA GLY A 80 5.78 7.92 23.24
C GLY A 80 6.82 8.71 22.44
N ALA A 81 6.85 8.63 21.10
CA ALA A 81 7.78 9.37 20.24
C ALA A 81 7.39 10.85 20.05
N ILE A 82 7.02 11.52 21.15
CA ILE A 82 6.52 12.89 21.16
C ILE A 82 7.59 13.84 20.63
N GLY A 83 7.23 14.65 19.64
CA GLY A 83 8.14 15.60 19.00
C GLY A 83 9.02 14.99 17.91
N GLN A 84 8.84 13.70 17.57
CA GLN A 84 9.53 13.01 16.48
C GLN A 84 8.55 12.54 15.38
N GLU A 85 7.33 13.08 15.34
CA GLU A 85 6.30 12.64 14.40
C GLU A 85 6.72 12.88 12.94
N ALA A 86 7.34 14.03 12.64
CA ALA A 86 7.80 14.32 11.29
C ALA A 86 8.93 13.37 10.85
N GLU A 87 9.87 13.08 11.74
CA GLU A 87 10.95 12.12 11.56
C GLU A 87 10.39 10.71 11.36
N LEU A 88 9.37 10.33 12.14
CA LEU A 88 8.67 9.05 12.02
C LEU A 88 8.04 8.86 10.64
N ALA A 89 7.30 9.87 10.16
CA ALA A 89 6.71 9.81 8.83
C ALA A 89 7.77 9.76 7.72
N ALA A 90 8.84 10.54 7.86
CA ALA A 90 9.94 10.57 6.89
C ALA A 90 10.69 9.23 6.85
N ALA A 91 11.01 8.63 8.00
CA ALA A 91 11.70 7.36 8.09
C ALA A 91 10.85 6.21 7.55
N MET A 92 9.55 6.19 7.86
CA MET A 92 8.62 5.21 7.30
C MET A 92 8.50 5.36 5.78
N ALA A 93 8.39 6.60 5.28
CA ALA A 93 8.39 6.86 3.84
C ALA A 93 9.70 6.42 3.15
N ALA A 94 10.84 6.62 3.80
CA ALA A 94 12.13 6.15 3.30
C ALA A 94 12.21 4.62 3.25
N ALA A 95 11.75 3.92 4.30
CA ALA A 95 11.69 2.46 4.34
C ALA A 95 10.83 1.90 3.19
N LEU A 96 9.64 2.47 2.98
CA LEU A 96 8.75 2.09 1.86
C LEU A 96 9.39 2.36 0.50
N ALA A 97 10.15 3.45 0.34
CA ALA A 97 10.79 3.83 -0.91
C ALA A 97 12.02 2.98 -1.26
N ASP A 98 12.73 2.47 -0.26
CA ASP A 98 13.99 1.72 -0.44
C ASP A 98 13.75 0.25 -0.84
N SER A 99 12.53 -0.27 -0.69
CA SER A 99 12.24 -1.64 -1.07
C SER A 99 12.25 -1.84 -2.59
N SER A 100 13.15 -2.71 -3.07
CA SER A 100 13.18 -3.14 -4.47
C SER A 100 12.12 -4.18 -4.82
N ASP A 101 11.59 -4.88 -3.81
CA ASP A 101 10.58 -5.91 -3.96
C ASP A 101 9.29 -5.49 -3.23
N PRO A 102 8.19 -5.19 -3.95
CA PRO A 102 6.96 -4.73 -3.34
C PRO A 102 6.24 -5.81 -2.51
N ALA A 103 6.57 -7.09 -2.67
CA ALA A 103 5.95 -8.19 -1.93
C ALA A 103 6.72 -8.57 -0.65
N LEU A 104 7.98 -8.09 -0.51
CA LEU A 104 8.80 -8.38 0.66
C LEU A 104 8.27 -7.67 1.91
N PRO A 105 7.95 -8.39 3.01
CA PRO A 105 7.44 -7.77 4.22
C PRO A 105 8.46 -6.83 4.90
N PHE A 106 7.96 -5.76 5.51
CA PHE A 106 8.78 -4.76 6.20
C PHE A 106 9.07 -5.08 7.68
N ASN A 107 8.67 -6.24 8.19
CA ASN A 107 8.87 -6.62 9.59
C ASN A 107 10.36 -6.55 9.97
N GLY A 108 10.68 -5.83 11.06
CA GLY A 108 12.06 -5.66 11.55
C GLY A 108 12.91 -4.67 10.76
N VAL A 109 12.35 -3.92 9.81
CA VAL A 109 13.10 -2.83 9.16
C VAL A 109 13.28 -1.68 10.16
N ASN A 110 14.54 -1.32 10.39
CA ASN A 110 14.90 -0.21 11.27
C ASN A 110 14.57 1.15 10.64
N LEU A 111 13.95 2.02 11.44
CA LEU A 111 13.65 3.40 11.11
C LEU A 111 14.75 4.33 11.64
N GLY A 112 15.65 4.73 10.74
CA GLY A 112 16.74 5.66 11.07
C GLY A 112 16.26 7.09 11.35
N GLY A 113 17.02 7.82 12.17
CA GLY A 113 16.73 9.23 12.49
C GLY A 113 15.73 9.44 13.63
N ILE A 114 15.24 8.36 14.24
CA ILE A 114 14.32 8.38 15.38
C ILE A 114 15.04 7.76 16.59
N THR A 115 14.87 8.36 17.77
CA THR A 115 15.40 7.80 19.03
C THR A 115 14.41 6.82 19.65
N ALA A 116 14.93 5.82 20.36
CA ALA A 116 14.09 4.93 21.15
C ALA A 116 13.27 5.71 22.20
N VAL A 117 12.02 5.30 22.39
CA VAL A 117 11.16 5.79 23.47
C VAL A 117 11.57 5.18 24.81
N GLU A 118 11.23 5.87 25.90
CA GLU A 118 11.41 5.37 27.26
C GLU A 118 10.59 4.11 27.52
N ASP A 119 11.05 3.25 28.43
CA ASP A 119 10.41 1.96 28.73
C ASP A 119 8.94 2.07 29.14
N GLN A 120 8.53 3.19 29.75
CA GLN A 120 7.14 3.42 30.15
C GLN A 120 6.15 3.51 28.97
N TYR A 121 6.65 3.80 27.76
CA TYR A 121 5.83 3.85 26.54
C TYR A 121 5.82 2.53 25.76
N LYS A 122 6.59 1.53 26.19
CA LYS A 122 6.57 0.22 25.55
C LYS A 122 5.23 -0.46 25.83
N LEU A 123 4.57 -0.88 24.76
CA LEU A 123 3.25 -1.50 24.81
C LEU A 123 3.37 -3.02 24.96
N THR A 124 2.33 -3.65 25.51
CA THR A 124 2.23 -5.12 25.50
C THR A 124 1.97 -5.62 24.09
N PHE A 125 2.31 -6.88 23.83
CA PHE A 125 2.03 -7.54 22.56
C PHE A 125 0.54 -7.47 22.20
N GLU A 126 -0.36 -7.72 23.16
CA GLU A 126 -1.81 -7.68 22.94
C GLU A 126 -2.30 -6.30 22.52
N ARG A 127 -1.70 -5.22 23.06
CA ARG A 127 -2.06 -3.84 22.71
C ARG A 127 -1.57 -3.48 21.31
N VAL A 128 -0.37 -3.92 20.93
CA VAL A 128 0.18 -3.77 19.58
C VAL A 128 -0.68 -4.52 18.56
N GLU A 129 -1.02 -5.78 18.83
CA GLU A 129 -1.91 -6.58 17.98
C GLU A 129 -3.31 -5.97 17.84
N ALA A 130 -3.84 -5.35 18.90
CA ALA A 130 -5.10 -4.63 18.83
C ALA A 130 -5.01 -3.42 17.88
N ALA A 131 -3.93 -2.64 17.95
CA ALA A 131 -3.72 -1.49 17.07
C ALA A 131 -3.47 -1.90 15.61
N LEU A 132 -2.73 -2.99 15.36
CA LEU A 132 -2.58 -3.56 14.02
C LEU A 132 -3.93 -3.98 13.43
N ARG A 133 -4.79 -4.63 14.23
CA ARG A 133 -6.18 -4.95 13.85
C ARG A 133 -7.05 -3.72 13.67
N ASN A 134 -6.68 -2.58 14.26
CA ASN A 134 -7.28 -1.27 14.06
C ASN A 134 -6.55 -0.44 12.99
N GLY A 135 -5.80 -1.07 12.07
CA GLY A 135 -5.19 -0.43 10.89
C GLY A 135 -4.12 0.60 11.21
N VAL A 136 -3.48 0.47 12.37
CA VAL A 136 -2.35 1.30 12.78
C VAL A 136 -1.05 0.53 12.51
N CYS A 137 -0.14 1.13 11.75
CA CYS A 137 1.20 0.60 11.50
C CYS A 137 2.10 0.83 12.72
N MET A 138 2.28 -0.21 13.53
CA MET A 138 3.00 -0.11 14.80
C MET A 138 4.52 -0.21 14.63
N ILE A 139 5.22 0.66 15.36
CA ILE A 139 6.67 0.67 15.54
C ILE A 139 6.98 0.29 16.98
N GLN A 140 8.06 -0.45 17.19
CA GLN A 140 8.58 -0.80 18.51
C GLN A 140 10.07 -0.50 18.61
N THR A 141 10.61 -0.48 19.83
CA THR A 141 12.07 -0.52 20.02
C THR A 141 12.53 -1.96 19.83
N GLY A 142 13.32 -2.21 18.77
CA GLY A 142 13.92 -3.50 18.47
C GLY A 142 14.96 -3.93 19.51
N VAL A 143 15.40 -5.19 19.39
CA VAL A 143 16.41 -5.78 20.29
C VAL A 143 17.78 -5.10 20.21
N ASP A 144 18.06 -4.44 19.10
CA ASP A 144 19.26 -3.64 18.86
C ASP A 144 19.16 -2.21 19.41
N GLY A 145 18.01 -1.87 20.01
CA GLY A 145 17.73 -0.55 20.59
C GLY A 145 17.23 0.49 19.60
N ASN A 146 17.05 0.14 18.32
CA ASN A 146 16.56 1.07 17.29
C ASN A 146 15.05 0.90 17.08
N PRO A 147 14.32 1.95 16.71
CA PRO A 147 12.93 1.81 16.30
C PRO A 147 12.81 0.94 15.04
N GLU A 148 11.92 -0.04 15.05
CA GLU A 148 11.70 -0.98 13.93
C GLU A 148 10.21 -1.18 13.64
N ILE A 149 9.88 -1.52 12.40
CA ILE A 149 8.52 -1.81 11.98
C ILE A 149 8.07 -3.17 12.54
N VAL A 150 7.00 -3.19 13.33
CA VAL A 150 6.39 -4.45 13.79
C VAL A 150 5.72 -5.15 12.61
N ARG A 151 4.84 -4.44 11.90
CA ARG A 151 4.19 -4.85 10.65
C ARG A 151 3.69 -3.61 9.92
N ALA A 152 3.98 -3.50 8.62
CA ALA A 152 3.55 -2.37 7.81
C ALA A 152 2.12 -2.59 7.27
N VAL A 153 1.13 -2.11 8.02
CA VAL A 153 -0.28 -2.16 7.61
C VAL A 153 -0.77 -0.81 7.07
N SER A 154 -1.72 -0.87 6.15
CA SER A 154 -2.56 0.24 5.74
C SER A 154 -3.75 0.39 6.71
N THR A 155 -4.58 1.41 6.49
CA THR A 155 -5.82 1.59 7.25
C THR A 155 -7.00 0.77 6.71
N TYR A 156 -6.82 0.01 5.61
CA TYR A 156 -7.88 -0.80 4.99
C TYR A 156 -8.33 -1.93 5.90
N ARG A 157 -9.59 -1.86 6.33
CA ARG A 157 -10.27 -2.89 7.13
C ARG A 157 -11.71 -3.12 6.73
N ILE A 158 -12.30 -2.18 6.00
CA ILE A 158 -13.68 -2.23 5.54
C ILE A 158 -13.68 -2.17 4.01
N ASN A 159 -14.41 -3.09 3.39
CA ASN A 159 -14.61 -3.06 1.95
C ASN A 159 -15.48 -1.85 1.57
N PRO A 160 -15.01 -0.93 0.72
CA PRO A 160 -15.76 0.29 0.40
C PRO A 160 -17.06 0.03 -0.38
N ASP A 161 -17.18 -1.12 -1.04
CA ASP A 161 -18.36 -1.46 -1.85
C ASP A 161 -19.43 -2.19 -1.02
N SER A 162 -19.04 -3.14 -0.17
CA SER A 162 -19.99 -3.93 0.64
C SER A 162 -20.22 -3.38 2.05
N GLY A 163 -19.26 -2.67 2.62
CA GLY A 163 -19.28 -2.21 4.02
C GLY A 163 -18.93 -3.29 5.04
N ASP A 164 -18.51 -4.48 4.60
CA ASP A 164 -18.11 -5.58 5.48
C ASP A 164 -16.63 -5.50 5.86
N GLU A 165 -16.26 -6.19 6.95
CA GLU A 165 -14.86 -6.39 7.33
C GLU A 165 -14.08 -7.13 6.23
N ASP A 166 -12.93 -6.59 5.86
CA ASP A 166 -12.08 -7.11 4.79
C ASP A 166 -10.61 -6.80 5.08
N ASP A 167 -9.76 -7.83 5.00
CA ASP A 167 -8.31 -7.74 5.25
C ASP A 167 -7.47 -7.80 3.97
N LEU A 168 -8.09 -7.88 2.79
CA LEU A 168 -7.42 -8.18 1.53
C LEU A 168 -6.28 -7.22 1.21
N MET A 169 -6.41 -5.96 1.63
CA MET A 169 -5.43 -4.90 1.40
C MET A 169 -4.89 -4.31 2.70
N LEU A 170 -5.01 -5.04 3.83
CA LEU A 170 -4.51 -4.60 5.13
C LEU A 170 -2.99 -4.43 5.11
N ASP A 171 -2.22 -5.36 4.55
CA ASP A 171 -0.77 -5.17 4.41
C ASP A 171 -0.46 -4.17 3.30
N ILE A 172 0.43 -3.20 3.59
CA ILE A 172 0.79 -2.17 2.60
C ILE A 172 1.44 -2.78 1.35
N ASN A 173 2.07 -3.95 1.49
CA ASN A 173 2.63 -4.75 0.40
C ASN A 173 1.59 -5.06 -0.69
N GLY A 174 0.31 -5.23 -0.34
CA GLY A 174 -0.77 -5.40 -1.32
C GLY A 174 -0.87 -4.18 -2.23
N ALA A 175 -0.91 -2.97 -1.67
CA ALA A 175 -0.95 -1.71 -2.41
C ALA A 175 0.29 -1.52 -3.29
N LEU A 176 1.48 -1.73 -2.72
CA LEU A 176 2.76 -1.62 -3.44
C LEU A 176 2.84 -2.60 -4.61
N THR A 177 2.35 -3.83 -4.42
CA THR A 177 2.37 -4.89 -5.44
C THR A 177 1.44 -4.59 -6.60
N ILE A 178 0.22 -4.14 -6.34
CA ILE A 178 -0.71 -3.77 -7.43
C ILE A 178 -0.23 -2.52 -8.18
N ASP A 179 0.37 -1.56 -7.49
CA ASP A 179 0.92 -0.35 -8.09
C ASP A 179 2.17 -0.66 -8.94
N TYR A 180 3.03 -1.56 -8.47
CA TYR A 180 4.17 -2.07 -9.25
C TYR A 180 3.70 -2.88 -10.46
N THR A 181 2.71 -3.76 -10.30
CA THR A 181 2.11 -4.52 -11.41
C THR A 181 1.57 -3.56 -12.49
N ARG A 182 0.84 -2.52 -12.09
CA ARG A 182 0.36 -1.47 -13.01
C ARG A 182 1.52 -0.79 -13.73
N LYS A 183 2.59 -0.43 -13.02
CA LYS A 183 3.79 0.19 -13.60
C LYS A 183 4.44 -0.71 -14.65
N VAL A 184 4.59 -2.02 -14.38
CA VAL A 184 5.16 -3.01 -15.30
C VAL A 184 4.29 -3.12 -16.57
N MET A 185 2.98 -3.30 -16.41
CA MET A 185 2.05 -3.44 -17.52
C MET A 185 2.03 -2.18 -18.39
N ARG A 186 1.93 -1.00 -17.77
CA ARG A 186 1.99 0.29 -18.47
C ARG A 186 3.30 0.45 -19.24
N THR A 187 4.43 0.09 -18.62
CA THR A 187 5.74 0.15 -19.27
C THR A 187 5.78 -0.76 -20.49
N ALA A 188 5.28 -1.99 -20.38
CA ALA A 188 5.22 -2.93 -21.50
C ALA A 188 4.30 -2.45 -22.63
N ALA A 189 3.12 -1.90 -22.31
CA ALA A 189 2.22 -1.31 -23.29
C ALA A 189 2.85 -0.10 -24.01
N SER A 190 3.60 0.73 -23.29
CA SER A 190 4.22 1.95 -23.82
C SER A 190 5.30 1.72 -24.87
N LYS A 191 5.85 0.49 -24.96
CA LYS A 191 6.85 0.12 -25.98
C LYS A 191 6.30 0.23 -27.40
N GLU A 192 4.98 0.12 -27.60
CA GLU A 192 4.32 0.24 -28.89
C GLU A 192 3.26 1.36 -28.89
N ARG A 193 3.71 2.63 -28.91
CA ARG A 193 2.81 3.80 -28.82
C ARG A 193 1.86 3.99 -30.00
N ARG A 194 2.16 3.45 -31.18
CA ARG A 194 1.37 3.63 -32.42
C ARG A 194 0.46 2.44 -32.74
N ARG A 195 0.08 1.67 -31.73
CA ARG A 195 -0.78 0.50 -31.88
C ARG A 195 -2.18 0.90 -32.36
N LYS A 196 -2.71 0.20 -33.36
CA LYS A 196 -4.11 0.36 -33.80
C LYS A 196 -5.03 -0.42 -32.86
N ASN A 197 -6.24 0.08 -32.56
CA ASN A 197 -7.21 -0.67 -31.74
C ASN A 197 -7.96 -1.74 -32.57
N THR A 198 -7.24 -2.73 -33.10
CA THR A 198 -7.80 -3.89 -33.80
C THR A 198 -7.86 -5.09 -32.88
N ALA A 199 -8.73 -6.08 -33.18
CA ALA A 199 -8.80 -7.32 -32.42
C ALA A 199 -7.44 -8.04 -32.33
N THR A 200 -6.67 -8.05 -33.42
CA THR A 200 -5.31 -8.61 -33.44
C THR A 200 -4.36 -7.87 -32.49
N SER A 201 -4.41 -6.54 -32.49
CA SER A 201 -3.55 -5.73 -31.62
C SER A 201 -3.89 -5.89 -30.14
N ARG A 202 -5.18 -6.06 -29.82
CA ARG A 202 -5.63 -6.37 -28.45
C ARG A 202 -5.17 -7.76 -27.99
N ARG A 203 -5.28 -8.78 -28.85
CA ARG A 203 -4.72 -10.11 -28.57
C ARG A 203 -3.21 -10.07 -28.32
N ASN A 204 -2.47 -9.30 -29.14
CA ASN A 204 -1.04 -9.09 -28.92
C ASN A 204 -0.77 -8.41 -27.56
N LEU A 205 -1.50 -7.34 -27.23
CA LEU A 205 -1.36 -6.69 -25.93
C LEU A 205 -1.64 -7.63 -24.76
N ARG A 206 -2.67 -8.47 -24.87
CA ARG A 206 -2.96 -9.53 -23.90
C ARG A 206 -1.76 -10.46 -23.71
N THR A 207 -1.13 -10.90 -24.79
CA THR A 207 0.08 -11.74 -24.73
C THR A 207 1.24 -11.03 -24.04
N ILE A 208 1.44 -9.73 -24.31
CA ILE A 208 2.46 -8.91 -23.66
C ILE A 208 2.20 -8.85 -22.15
N PHE A 209 0.98 -8.54 -21.73
CA PHE A 209 0.62 -8.48 -20.31
C PHE A 209 0.77 -9.83 -19.62
N MET A 210 0.32 -10.92 -20.25
CA MET A 210 0.51 -12.27 -19.74
C MET A 210 2.00 -12.58 -19.54
N THR A 211 2.85 -12.20 -20.50
CA THR A 211 4.29 -12.43 -20.42
C THR A 211 4.91 -11.70 -19.24
N GLU A 212 4.53 -10.45 -18.99
CA GLU A 212 5.04 -9.71 -17.83
C GLU A 212 4.46 -10.24 -16.51
N ALA A 213 3.18 -10.64 -16.48
CA ALA A 213 2.55 -11.23 -15.29
C ALA A 213 3.25 -12.54 -14.87
N LEU A 214 3.61 -13.40 -15.83
CA LEU A 214 4.36 -14.62 -15.58
C LEU A 214 5.78 -14.35 -15.04
N LYS A 215 6.40 -13.22 -15.38
CA LYS A 215 7.67 -12.82 -14.77
C LYS A 215 7.49 -12.38 -13.32
N LEU A 216 6.38 -11.67 -13.02
CA LEU A 216 6.04 -11.30 -11.65
C LEU A 216 5.68 -12.55 -10.82
N GLU A 217 5.02 -13.54 -11.41
CA GLU A 217 4.78 -14.84 -10.78
C GLU A 217 6.10 -15.56 -10.44
N LYS A 218 7.02 -15.64 -11.41
CA LYS A 218 8.34 -16.24 -11.19
C LYS A 218 9.17 -15.49 -10.13
N ALA A 219 8.93 -14.19 -9.95
CA ALA A 219 9.61 -13.37 -8.96
C ALA A 219 8.91 -13.39 -7.59
N GLU A 220 7.85 -14.19 -7.42
CA GLU A 220 7.07 -14.26 -6.17
C GLU A 220 6.43 -12.92 -5.77
N ILE A 221 6.17 -12.05 -6.75
CA ILE A 221 5.43 -10.78 -6.57
C ILE A 221 3.93 -11.02 -6.76
N LEU A 222 3.57 -11.81 -7.78
CA LEU A 222 2.21 -12.29 -8.00
C LEU A 222 2.14 -13.81 -7.79
N GLU A 223 0.96 -14.34 -7.54
CA GLU A 223 0.69 -15.78 -7.52
C GLU A 223 -0.51 -16.13 -8.41
N ASN A 224 -0.70 -17.42 -8.69
CA ASN A 224 -1.84 -17.95 -9.43
C ASN A 224 -2.08 -17.33 -10.83
N VAL A 225 -1.06 -16.71 -11.43
CA VAL A 225 -1.16 -16.06 -12.75
C VAL A 225 -1.44 -17.11 -13.82
N THR A 226 -0.75 -18.25 -13.76
CA THR A 226 -0.98 -19.35 -14.72
C THR A 226 -2.38 -19.95 -14.55
N ALA A 227 -2.84 -20.12 -13.30
CA ALA A 227 -4.15 -20.70 -12.99
C ALA A 227 -5.32 -19.79 -13.36
N THR A 228 -5.11 -18.47 -13.38
CA THR A 228 -6.13 -17.46 -13.70
C THR A 228 -5.92 -16.79 -15.06
N ALA A 229 -5.13 -17.43 -15.92
CA ALA A 229 -4.71 -16.86 -17.20
C ALA A 229 -5.90 -16.52 -18.12
N ASP A 230 -7.00 -17.26 -18.03
CA ASP A 230 -8.24 -17.05 -18.77
C ASP A 230 -8.98 -15.77 -18.36
N GLN A 231 -8.80 -15.30 -17.12
CA GLN A 231 -9.39 -14.06 -16.62
C GLN A 231 -8.70 -12.79 -17.13
N LEU A 232 -7.44 -12.92 -17.58
CA LEU A 232 -6.74 -11.78 -18.21
C LEU A 232 -7.36 -11.50 -19.57
N THR A 233 -8.02 -10.36 -19.72
CA THR A 233 -8.69 -9.97 -20.96
C THR A 233 -8.22 -8.60 -21.45
N VAL A 234 -8.28 -8.39 -22.78
CA VAL A 234 -8.08 -7.08 -23.41
C VAL A 234 -9.15 -6.90 -24.48
N THR A 235 -10.15 -6.08 -24.18
CA THR A 235 -11.34 -5.85 -25.02
C THR A 235 -11.39 -4.41 -25.52
N GLN A 236 -12.22 -4.17 -26.54
CA GLN A 236 -12.54 -2.79 -26.93
C GLN A 236 -13.55 -2.25 -25.92
N ASP A 237 -13.46 -0.97 -25.60
CA ASP A 237 -14.51 -0.33 -24.82
C ASP A 237 -15.82 -0.26 -25.62
N ASP A 238 -16.95 -0.48 -24.94
CA ASP A 238 -18.26 -0.55 -25.61
C ASP A 238 -18.75 0.82 -26.11
N THR A 239 -18.29 1.91 -25.50
CA THR A 239 -18.69 3.28 -25.84
C THR A 239 -17.61 4.00 -26.64
N ASP A 240 -16.35 3.93 -26.19
CA ASP A 240 -15.21 4.56 -26.85
C ASP A 240 -14.42 3.56 -27.70
N LYS A 241 -14.71 3.54 -29.01
CA LYS A 241 -14.02 2.65 -29.95
C LYS A 241 -12.50 2.88 -30.04
N SER A 242 -11.97 4.01 -29.56
CA SER A 242 -10.53 4.28 -29.52
C SER A 242 -9.84 3.65 -28.30
N ARG A 243 -10.59 3.31 -27.26
CA ARG A 243 -10.10 2.76 -25.99
C ARG A 243 -10.08 1.23 -25.99
N ALA A 244 -9.07 0.66 -25.31
CA ALA A 244 -9.03 -0.75 -24.98
C ALA A 244 -9.02 -0.91 -23.46
N ASN A 245 -9.84 -1.83 -22.94
CA ASN A 245 -9.93 -2.13 -21.53
C ASN A 245 -9.20 -3.44 -21.25
N ALA A 246 -8.35 -3.44 -20.23
CA ALA A 246 -7.66 -4.64 -19.81
C ALA A 246 -8.10 -5.01 -18.38
N THR A 247 -8.55 -6.25 -18.21
CA THR A 247 -8.76 -6.86 -16.90
C THR A 247 -7.55 -7.74 -16.64
N ILE A 248 -6.84 -7.49 -15.53
CA ILE A 248 -5.62 -8.20 -15.17
C ILE A 248 -5.82 -8.77 -13.77
N PRO A 249 -5.95 -10.09 -13.60
CA PRO A 249 -5.96 -10.71 -12.28
C PRO A 249 -4.59 -10.49 -11.62
N ALA A 250 -4.59 -9.95 -10.41
CA ALA A 250 -3.38 -9.63 -9.65
C ALA A 250 -3.51 -10.15 -8.22
N TYR A 251 -3.28 -11.45 -8.05
CA TYR A 251 -3.15 -12.05 -6.72
C TYR A 251 -1.75 -11.71 -6.20
N TRP A 252 -1.67 -10.79 -5.25
CA TRP A 252 -0.40 -10.38 -4.65
C TRP A 252 0.05 -11.43 -3.63
N VAL A 253 1.35 -11.74 -3.60
CA VAL A 253 1.91 -12.69 -2.65
C VAL A 253 1.94 -12.08 -1.25
N ARG A 254 1.33 -12.77 -0.28
CA ARG A 254 1.24 -12.28 1.11
C ARG A 254 2.51 -12.55 1.92
N GLY A 255 2.78 -11.65 2.87
CA GLY A 255 3.83 -11.83 3.86
C GLY A 255 3.54 -12.96 4.84
N MET A 256 4.57 -13.71 5.20
CA MET A 256 4.47 -14.77 6.22
C MET A 256 4.66 -14.19 7.63
N HIS A 257 3.61 -13.60 8.19
CA HIS A 257 3.68 -12.88 9.47
C HIS A 257 3.59 -13.77 10.72
N VAL A 258 2.93 -14.93 10.63
CA VAL A 258 2.70 -15.82 11.78
C VAL A 258 3.06 -17.26 11.40
N ILE A 259 3.85 -17.92 12.24
CA ILE A 259 4.22 -19.34 12.07
C ILE A 259 3.63 -20.14 13.23
N ALA A 260 2.58 -20.90 12.95
CA ALA A 260 2.01 -21.85 13.90
C ALA A 260 2.77 -23.19 13.81
N THR A 261 3.37 -23.64 14.91
CA THR A 261 4.18 -24.87 14.95
C THR A 261 3.50 -25.93 15.83
N THR A 262 3.47 -27.18 15.37
CA THR A 262 3.10 -28.36 16.18
C THR A 262 4.33 -29.25 16.36
N LEU A 263 4.71 -29.55 17.61
CA LEU A 263 5.81 -30.44 17.93
C LEU A 263 5.27 -31.83 18.30
N ASN A 264 5.63 -32.85 17.52
CA ASN A 264 5.27 -34.24 17.81
C ASN A 264 6.39 -34.89 18.62
N VAL A 265 6.05 -35.47 19.79
CA VAL A 265 6.97 -36.23 20.64
C VAL A 265 6.76 -37.71 20.38
N TYR A 266 7.85 -38.45 20.20
CA TYR A 266 7.87 -39.91 20.02
C TYR A 266 8.52 -40.59 21.22
#